data_AF-A0A936T0W4-F1
#
_entry.id   AF-A0A936T0W4-F1
#
_cell.length_a   1.000
_cell.length_b   1.000
_cell.length_c   1.000
_cell.angle_alpha   90.00
_cell.angle_beta   90.00
_cell.angle_gamma   90.00
#
_symmetry.space_group_name_H-M   'P 1'
#
loop_
_entity.id
_entity.type
_entity.pdbx_description
1 polymer ?
#
loop_
_entity_poly.entity_id
_entity_poly.type
_entity_poly.pdbx_seq_one_letter_code
_entity_poly.pdbx_strand_id
1 'polypeptide(L)'
;MRQREQDLAAALDETAQYEARIEKMVHVYNQSVRELEPQLAVVEKQAETIRALSAPILEVAHGVVAMPIIGAIDREREALLTQALLTRVHERATRLVIVDLTGLDDVDALTASHLLRTCAALRLLGTKVVLCGLRSAVAKELVRLDADLAVVETLPTLRAALERIR
;
A
#
# COMPACT_ATOMS: atom_id res chain seq x y z
N MET A 1 -63.03 -12.08 -34.46
CA MET A 1 -62.46 -10.76 -34.76
C MET A 1 -62.33 -9.95 -33.48
N ARG A 2 -63.43 -9.48 -32.86
CA ARG A 2 -63.39 -8.64 -31.64
C ARG A 2 -62.58 -9.19 -30.46
N GLN A 3 -62.67 -10.48 -30.13
CA GLN A 3 -61.91 -11.07 -29.02
C GLN A 3 -60.38 -11.03 -29.26
N ARG A 4 -59.95 -11.34 -30.49
CA ARG A 4 -58.54 -11.35 -30.89
C ARG A 4 -57.94 -9.95 -30.92
N GLU A 5 -58.74 -8.96 -31.26
CA GLU A 5 -58.36 -7.53 -31.19
C GLU A 5 -58.25 -7.05 -29.75
N GLN A 6 -59.15 -7.49 -28.86
CA GLN A 6 -59.08 -7.18 -27.43
C GLN A 6 -57.87 -7.83 -26.75
N ASP A 7 -57.58 -9.10 -27.07
CA ASP A 7 -56.43 -9.81 -26.51
C ASP A 7 -55.10 -9.21 -26.99
N LEU A 8 -55.02 -8.78 -28.27
CA LEU A 8 -53.83 -8.11 -28.82
C LEU A 8 -53.63 -6.71 -28.22
N ALA A 9 -54.72 -5.96 -28.01
CA ALA A 9 -54.65 -4.64 -27.36
C ALA A 9 -54.19 -4.76 -25.90
N ALA A 10 -54.63 -5.79 -25.17
CA ALA A 10 -54.21 -6.05 -23.80
C ALA A 10 -52.71 -6.43 -23.72
N ALA A 11 -52.22 -7.28 -24.64
CA ALA A 11 -50.81 -7.67 -24.69
C ALA A 11 -49.86 -6.50 -25.04
N LEU A 12 -50.31 -5.58 -25.91
CA LEU A 12 -49.55 -4.37 -26.24
C LEU A 12 -49.45 -3.41 -25.05
N ASP A 13 -50.55 -3.24 -24.30
CA ASP A 13 -50.56 -2.40 -23.08
C ASP A 13 -49.67 -3.00 -21.98
N GLU A 14 -49.71 -4.32 -21.80
CA GLU A 14 -48.84 -5.03 -20.84
C GLU A 14 -47.35 -4.89 -21.19
N THR A 15 -46.99 -5.02 -22.47
CA THR A 15 -45.61 -4.85 -22.94
C THR A 15 -45.12 -3.41 -22.73
N ALA A 16 -45.95 -2.41 -23.03
CA ALA A 16 -45.63 -1.00 -22.80
C ALA A 16 -45.42 -0.68 -21.31
N GLN A 17 -46.21 -1.31 -20.42
CA GLN A 17 -46.02 -1.18 -18.97
C GLN A 17 -44.71 -1.82 -18.48
N TYR A 18 -44.29 -2.94 -19.06
CA TYR A 18 -43.01 -3.56 -18.76
C TYR A 18 -41.82 -2.70 -19.22
N GLU A 19 -41.88 -2.15 -20.43
CA GLU A 19 -40.85 -1.25 -20.96
C GLU A 19 -40.70 -0.01 -20.09
N ALA A 20 -41.81 0.63 -19.71
CA ALA A 20 -41.80 1.79 -18.82
C ALA A 20 -41.22 1.46 -17.43
N ARG A 21 -41.46 0.24 -16.90
CA ARG A 21 -40.84 -0.22 -15.64
C ARG A 21 -39.33 -0.42 -15.78
N ILE A 22 -38.87 -0.98 -16.89
CA ILE A 22 -37.44 -1.19 -17.16
C ILE A 22 -36.72 0.15 -17.30
N GLU A 23 -37.27 1.09 -18.07
CA GLU A 23 -36.72 2.44 -18.19
C GLU A 23 -36.58 3.12 -16.84
N LYS A 24 -37.62 3.03 -16.01
CA LYS A 24 -37.60 3.62 -14.66
C LYS A 24 -36.56 2.96 -13.77
N MET A 25 -36.39 1.63 -13.87
CA MET A 25 -35.37 0.88 -13.12
C MET A 25 -33.94 1.27 -13.54
N VAL A 26 -33.69 1.36 -14.85
CA VAL A 26 -32.42 1.77 -15.42
C VAL A 26 -32.10 3.21 -15.03
N HIS A 27 -33.10 4.09 -15.03
CA HIS A 27 -32.94 5.48 -14.60
C HIS A 27 -32.54 5.57 -13.13
N VAL A 28 -33.24 4.87 -12.24
CA VAL A 28 -32.92 4.82 -10.80
C VAL A 28 -31.53 4.24 -10.56
N TYR A 29 -31.19 3.13 -11.21
CA TYR A 29 -29.86 2.52 -11.09
C TYR A 29 -28.74 3.47 -11.53
N ASN A 30 -28.89 4.11 -12.69
CA ASN A 30 -27.90 5.05 -13.20
C ASN A 30 -27.76 6.29 -12.30
N GLN A 31 -28.84 6.75 -11.67
CA GLN A 31 -28.77 7.81 -10.66
C GLN A 31 -27.99 7.35 -9.43
N SER A 32 -28.28 6.17 -8.89
CA SER A 32 -27.55 5.62 -7.74
C SER A 32 -26.06 5.42 -8.04
N VAL A 33 -25.70 4.96 -9.24
CA VAL A 33 -24.29 4.83 -9.65
C VAL A 33 -23.60 6.20 -9.68
N ARG A 34 -24.23 7.21 -10.28
CA ARG A 34 -23.68 8.58 -10.33
C ARG A 34 -23.53 9.23 -8.96
N GLU A 35 -24.38 8.88 -8.00
CA GLU A 35 -24.26 9.36 -6.62
C GLU A 35 -23.11 8.69 -5.85
N LEU A 36 -22.77 7.45 -6.20
CA LEU A 36 -21.70 6.67 -5.56
C LEU A 36 -20.31 6.97 -6.15
N GLU A 37 -20.20 7.28 -7.44
CA GLU A 37 -18.94 7.64 -8.11
C GLU A 37 -18.09 8.68 -7.36
N PRO A 38 -18.62 9.85 -6.94
CA PRO A 38 -17.82 10.84 -6.23
C PRO A 38 -17.39 10.36 -4.83
N GLN A 39 -18.20 9.53 -4.17
CA GLN A 39 -17.85 8.97 -2.87
C GLN A 39 -16.70 7.96 -2.99
N LEU A 40 -16.73 7.12 -4.02
CA LEU A 40 -15.66 6.16 -4.31
C LEU A 40 -14.34 6.90 -4.61
N ALA A 41 -14.39 7.96 -5.42
CA ALA A 41 -13.22 8.79 -5.71
C ALA A 41 -12.63 9.46 -4.45
N VAL A 42 -13.47 9.90 -3.51
CA VAL A 42 -13.02 10.43 -2.21
C VAL A 42 -12.37 9.35 -1.37
N VAL A 43 -12.97 8.15 -1.30
CA VAL A 43 -12.41 7.02 -0.56
C VAL A 43 -11.06 6.60 -1.14
N GLU A 44 -10.93 6.53 -2.46
CA GLU A 44 -9.67 6.21 -3.14
C GLU A 44 -8.60 7.27 -2.86
N LYS A 45 -8.94 8.55 -2.93
CA LYS A 45 -8.02 9.66 -2.63
C LYS A 45 -7.62 9.69 -1.14
N GLN A 46 -8.54 9.37 -0.24
CA GLN A 46 -8.25 9.21 1.18
C GLN A 46 -7.33 8.01 1.39
N ALA A 47 -7.57 6.88 0.73
CA ALA A 47 -6.70 5.71 0.78
C ALA A 47 -5.29 6.02 0.24
N GLU A 48 -5.16 6.76 -0.86
CA GLU A 48 -3.87 7.25 -1.36
C GLU A 48 -3.17 8.17 -0.37
N THR A 49 -3.89 9.11 0.23
CA THR A 49 -3.34 10.04 1.23
C THR A 49 -2.89 9.28 2.47
N ILE A 50 -3.67 8.31 2.94
CA ILE A 50 -3.32 7.42 4.04
C ILE A 50 -2.08 6.60 3.68
N ARG A 51 -2.00 6.03 2.47
CA ARG A 51 -0.81 5.31 1.99
C ARG A 51 0.44 6.20 1.94
N ALA A 52 0.32 7.43 1.46
CA ALA A 52 1.41 8.40 1.46
C ALA A 52 1.87 8.79 2.87
N LEU A 53 0.95 8.83 3.84
CA LEU A 53 1.25 9.08 5.25
C LEU A 53 1.78 7.84 6.00
N SER A 54 1.55 6.63 5.48
CA SER A 54 1.86 5.36 6.14
C SER A 54 3.31 4.89 5.95
N ALA A 55 4.12 5.66 5.23
CA ALA A 55 5.48 5.33 4.80
C ALA A 55 6.39 6.58 4.75
N PRO A 56 6.55 7.33 5.86
CA PRO A 56 7.25 8.60 5.81
C PRO A 56 8.75 8.39 5.56
N ILE A 57 9.21 8.66 4.34
CA ILE A 57 10.65 8.73 4.05
C ILE A 57 11.13 10.13 4.44
N LEU A 58 11.91 10.20 5.51
CA LEU A 58 12.39 11.43 6.12
C LEU A 58 13.85 11.66 5.74
N GLU A 59 14.20 12.84 5.24
CA GLU A 59 15.60 13.23 5.08
C GLU A 59 16.14 13.74 6.42
N VAL A 60 17.11 13.03 7.00
CA VAL A 60 17.62 13.31 8.36
C VAL A 60 19.00 13.94 8.36
N ALA A 61 19.73 13.82 7.25
CA ALA A 61 20.98 14.53 6.96
C ALA A 61 21.25 14.50 5.45
N HIS A 62 22.26 15.25 4.99
CA HIS A 62 22.64 15.24 3.58
C HIS A 62 23.01 13.82 3.10
N GLY A 63 22.23 13.33 2.15
CA GLY A 63 22.36 11.98 1.60
C GLY A 63 21.95 10.86 2.55
N VAL A 64 21.20 11.16 3.63
CA VAL A 64 20.73 10.18 4.60
C VAL A 64 19.21 10.27 4.76
N VAL A 65 18.53 9.16 4.56
CA VAL A 65 17.08 9.05 4.78
C VAL A 65 16.75 8.05 5.87
N ALA A 66 15.69 8.30 6.62
CA ALA A 66 15.10 7.39 7.58
C ALA A 66 13.69 7.00 7.14
N MET A 67 13.34 5.73 7.26
CA MET A 67 12.01 5.19 6.96
C MET A 67 11.53 4.38 8.18
N PRO A 68 10.73 4.98 9.08
CA PRO A 68 10.10 4.23 10.14
C PRO A 68 8.93 3.43 9.61
N ILE A 69 8.84 2.19 10.08
CA ILE A 69 7.78 1.26 9.77
C ILE A 69 6.94 1.09 11.04
N ILE A 70 5.66 1.46 10.95
CA ILE A 70 4.72 1.44 12.07
C ILE A 70 3.55 0.52 11.74
N GLY A 71 3.15 -0.33 12.69
CA GLY A 71 2.00 -1.22 12.58
C GLY A 71 2.22 -2.38 11.60
N ALA A 72 1.19 -3.20 11.40
CA ALA A 72 1.26 -4.34 10.51
C ALA A 72 1.61 -3.93 9.07
N ILE A 73 2.45 -4.73 8.42
CA ILE A 73 2.75 -4.57 7.02
C ILE A 73 2.07 -5.71 6.25
N ASP A 74 1.25 -5.36 5.27
CA ASP A 74 0.77 -6.31 4.27
C ASP A 74 1.56 -6.20 2.96
N ARG A 75 1.32 -7.13 2.04
CA ARG A 75 2.02 -7.19 0.74
C ARG A 75 1.88 -5.94 -0.11
N GLU A 76 0.71 -5.28 -0.09
CA GLU A 76 0.49 -4.07 -0.90
C GLU A 76 1.35 -2.93 -0.34
N ARG A 77 1.36 -2.78 0.98
CA ARG A 77 2.16 -1.79 1.68
C ARG A 77 3.66 -2.03 1.49
N GLU A 78 4.14 -3.28 1.50
CA GLU A 78 5.56 -3.61 1.25
C GLU A 78 6.02 -3.17 -0.13
N ALA A 79 5.21 -3.45 -1.16
CA ALA A 79 5.54 -3.09 -2.53
C ALA A 79 5.64 -1.57 -2.69
N LEU A 80 4.67 -0.84 -2.13
CA LEU A 80 4.65 0.62 -2.13
C LEU A 80 5.85 1.22 -1.38
N LEU A 81 6.15 0.72 -0.19
CA LEU A 81 7.31 1.14 0.62
C LEU A 81 8.61 0.96 -0.16
N THR A 82 8.79 -0.23 -0.72
CA THR A 82 10.00 -0.59 -1.47
C THR A 82 10.16 0.29 -2.70
N GLN A 83 9.09 0.45 -3.49
CA GLN A 83 9.13 1.30 -4.69
C GLN A 83 9.42 2.76 -4.32
N ALA A 84 8.73 3.31 -3.33
CA ALA A 84 8.95 4.69 -2.89
C ALA A 84 10.39 4.91 -2.43
N LEU A 85 10.95 3.97 -1.65
CA LEU A 85 12.30 4.06 -1.13
C LEU A 85 13.36 3.97 -2.25
N LEU A 86 13.21 3.03 -3.18
CA LEU A 86 14.10 2.89 -4.34
C LEU A 86 14.10 4.16 -5.20
N THR A 87 12.92 4.71 -5.51
CA THR A 87 12.79 5.97 -6.26
C THR A 87 13.48 7.11 -5.53
N ARG A 88 13.21 7.27 -4.23
CA ARG A 88 13.82 8.36 -3.42
C ARG A 88 15.33 8.26 -3.35
N VAL A 89 15.86 7.06 -3.19
CA VAL A 89 17.31 6.82 -3.14
C VAL A 89 17.98 7.18 -4.45
N HIS A 90 17.36 6.81 -5.57
CA HIS A 90 17.86 7.15 -6.90
C HIS A 90 17.83 8.66 -7.16
N GLU A 91 16.71 9.33 -6.88
CA GLU A 91 16.54 10.78 -7.12
C GLU A 91 17.49 11.65 -6.30
N ARG A 92 17.79 11.24 -5.05
CA ARG A 92 18.53 12.07 -4.09
C ARG A 92 19.99 11.64 -3.89
N ALA A 93 20.49 10.68 -4.67
CA ALA A 93 21.82 10.10 -4.50
C ALA A 93 22.11 9.73 -3.03
N THR A 94 21.13 9.09 -2.40
CA THR A 94 21.18 8.74 -0.97
C THR A 94 22.32 7.75 -0.73
N ARG A 95 23.21 8.06 0.21
CA ARG A 95 24.33 7.17 0.60
C ARG A 95 23.96 6.19 1.70
N LEU A 96 22.95 6.53 2.51
CA LEU A 96 22.54 5.76 3.68
C LEU A 96 21.03 5.82 3.89
N VAL A 97 20.44 4.64 4.08
CA VAL A 97 19.06 4.46 4.49
C VAL A 97 19.03 3.86 5.88
N ILE A 98 18.26 4.45 6.79
CA ILE A 98 17.95 3.90 8.11
C ILE A 98 16.51 3.39 8.07
N VAL A 99 16.29 2.10 8.30
CA VAL A 99 14.94 1.51 8.42
C VAL A 99 14.65 1.26 9.89
N ASP A 100 13.66 1.96 10.45
CA ASP A 100 13.30 1.84 11.85
C ASP A 100 12.10 0.90 12.02
N LEU A 101 12.32 -0.20 12.73
CA LEU A 101 11.39 -1.29 12.94
C LEU A 101 10.77 -1.25 14.36
N THR A 102 11.02 -0.20 15.13
CA THR A 102 10.55 -0.07 16.53
C THR A 102 9.02 -0.24 16.66
N GLY A 103 8.28 0.24 15.65
CA GLY A 103 6.82 0.20 15.59
C GLY A 103 6.22 -1.08 15.01
N LEU A 104 7.03 -2.11 14.75
CA LEU A 104 6.56 -3.43 14.35
C LEU A 104 6.34 -4.32 15.57
N ASP A 105 5.12 -4.84 15.70
CA ASP A 105 4.78 -5.73 16.80
C ASP A 105 5.17 -7.18 16.49
N ASP A 106 4.76 -7.68 15.32
CA ASP A 106 5.13 -9.00 14.82
C ASP A 106 5.64 -8.88 13.37
N VAL A 107 6.66 -9.67 13.05
CA VAL A 107 7.17 -9.84 11.68
C VAL A 107 7.03 -11.31 11.35
N ASP A 108 6.41 -11.62 10.23
CA ASP A 108 6.35 -12.99 9.72
C ASP A 108 7.51 -13.27 8.74
N ALA A 109 7.59 -14.51 8.25
CA ALA A 109 8.61 -14.91 7.29
C ALA A 109 8.57 -14.08 6.00
N LEU A 110 7.36 -13.67 5.59
CA LEU A 110 7.14 -12.97 4.33
C LEU A 110 7.70 -11.55 4.43
N THR A 111 7.32 -10.81 5.46
CA THR A 111 7.80 -9.46 5.72
C THR A 111 9.30 -9.41 5.95
N ALA A 112 9.87 -10.36 6.69
CA ALA A 112 11.33 -10.46 6.85
C ALA A 112 12.03 -10.70 5.50
N SER A 113 11.51 -11.60 4.66
CA SER A 113 12.05 -11.85 3.31
C SER A 113 11.96 -10.62 2.41
N HIS A 114 10.84 -9.89 2.46
CA HIS A 114 10.68 -8.64 1.72
C HIS A 114 11.65 -7.57 2.18
N LEU A 115 11.83 -7.38 3.49
CA LEU A 115 12.81 -6.44 4.03
C LEU A 115 14.22 -6.73 3.52
N LEU A 116 14.64 -8.00 3.51
CA LEU A 116 15.94 -8.42 2.99
C LEU A 116 16.09 -8.12 1.49
N ARG A 117 15.06 -8.40 0.69
CA ARG A 117 15.05 -8.07 -0.75
C ARG A 117 15.16 -6.57 -0.99
N THR A 118 14.46 -5.75 -0.19
CA THR A 118 14.55 -4.29 -0.26
C THR A 118 15.95 -3.81 0.11
N CYS A 119 16.56 -4.36 1.17
CA CYS A 119 17.95 -4.06 1.53
C CYS A 119 18.93 -4.41 0.40
N ALA A 120 18.76 -5.57 -0.23
CA ALA A 120 19.59 -5.99 -1.36
C ALA A 120 19.44 -5.05 -2.56
N ALA A 121 18.20 -4.68 -2.91
CA ALA A 121 17.93 -3.75 -4.01
C ALA A 121 18.57 -2.37 -3.78
N LEU A 122 18.49 -1.83 -2.56
CA LEU A 122 19.13 -0.55 -2.19
C LEU A 122 20.65 -0.62 -2.30
N ARG A 123 21.25 -1.75 -1.91
CA ARG A 123 22.70 -1.97 -2.06
C ARG A 123 23.13 -2.02 -3.52
N LEU A 124 22.32 -2.61 -4.40
CA LEU A 124 22.58 -2.59 -5.85
C LEU A 124 22.55 -1.16 -6.42
N LEU A 125 21.80 -0.25 -5.79
CA LEU A 125 21.82 1.19 -6.09
C LEU A 125 22.97 1.94 -5.40
N GLY A 126 23.93 1.25 -4.79
CA GLY A 126 25.10 1.86 -4.12
C GLY A 126 24.80 2.46 -2.75
N THR A 127 23.65 2.11 -2.15
CA THR A 127 23.21 2.70 -0.88
C THR A 127 23.44 1.75 0.28
N LYS A 128 24.01 2.26 1.38
CA LYS A 128 24.13 1.51 2.63
C LYS A 128 22.78 1.45 3.34
N VAL A 129 22.50 0.34 4.00
CA VAL A 129 21.26 0.15 4.76
C VAL A 129 21.59 -0.22 6.20
N VAL A 130 20.96 0.47 7.14
CA VAL A 130 21.00 0.21 8.57
C VAL A 130 19.60 -0.11 9.04
N LEU A 131 19.41 -1.24 9.71
CA LEU A 131 18.17 -1.55 10.42
C LEU A 131 18.30 -1.14 11.89
N CYS A 132 17.25 -0.52 12.45
CA CYS A 132 17.20 -0.25 13.88
C CYS A 132 15.86 -0.60 14.51
N GLY A 133 15.83 -0.70 15.85
CA GLY A 133 14.59 -1.02 16.57
C GLY A 133 14.14 -2.48 16.43
N LEU A 134 15.06 -3.38 16.07
CA LEU A 134 14.78 -4.81 15.92
C LEU A 134 14.38 -5.44 17.26
N ARG A 135 13.14 -5.93 17.35
CA ARG A 135 12.69 -6.77 18.47
C ARG A 135 13.18 -8.22 18.31
N SER A 136 13.15 -8.97 19.40
CA SER A 136 13.60 -10.38 19.43
C SER A 136 12.86 -11.27 18.43
N ALA A 137 11.56 -11.04 18.20
CA ALA A 137 10.78 -11.75 17.20
C ALA A 137 11.34 -11.55 15.79
N VAL A 138 11.58 -10.29 15.39
CA VAL A 138 12.13 -9.94 14.08
C VAL A 138 13.53 -10.53 13.88
N ALA A 139 14.38 -10.46 14.91
CA ALA A 139 15.73 -11.02 14.84
C ALA A 139 15.71 -12.55 14.62
N LYS A 140 14.82 -13.28 15.30
CA LYS A 140 14.65 -14.73 15.11
C LYS A 140 14.23 -15.07 13.69
N GLU A 141 13.32 -14.28 13.12
CA GLU A 141 12.83 -14.47 11.76
C GLU A 141 13.90 -14.25 10.70
N LEU A 142 14.68 -13.17 10.83
CA LEU A 142 15.79 -12.89 9.91
C LEU A 142 16.85 -14.01 9.96
N VAL A 143 17.19 -14.51 11.16
CA VAL A 143 18.10 -15.65 11.31
C VAL A 143 17.52 -16.92 10.70
N ARG A 144 16.21 -17.18 10.87
CA ARG A 144 15.54 -18.36 10.31
C ARG A 144 15.59 -18.39 8.78
N LEU A 145 15.54 -17.23 8.14
CA LEU A 145 15.62 -17.09 6.68
C LEU A 145 17.06 -17.15 6.14
N ASP A 146 18.03 -17.52 6.98
CA ASP A 146 19.46 -17.53 6.65
C ASP A 146 19.90 -16.18 6.06
N ALA A 147 19.37 -15.09 6.62
CA ALA A 147 19.76 -13.76 6.21
C ALA A 147 21.27 -13.62 6.31
N ASP A 148 21.93 -13.21 5.22
CA ASP A 148 23.34 -12.87 5.27
C ASP A 148 23.50 -11.60 6.11
N LEU A 149 23.77 -11.80 7.41
CA LEU A 149 23.94 -10.73 8.39
C LEU A 149 25.19 -9.89 8.10
N ALA A 150 26.09 -10.33 7.20
CA ALA A 150 27.18 -9.48 6.72
C ALA A 150 26.69 -8.37 5.78
N VAL A 151 25.46 -8.49 5.27
CA VAL A 151 24.87 -7.56 4.29
C VAL A 151 24.07 -6.44 4.98
N VAL A 152 23.71 -6.62 6.25
CA VAL A 152 22.77 -5.75 6.96
C VAL A 152 23.38 -5.27 8.27
N GLU A 153 23.72 -3.97 8.32
CA GLU A 153 24.16 -3.33 9.57
C GLU A 153 22.94 -3.11 10.49
N THR A 154 23.07 -3.44 11.77
CA THR A 154 21.98 -3.26 12.74
C THR A 154 22.42 -2.38 13.90
N LEU A 155 21.50 -1.55 14.39
CA LEU A 155 21.68 -0.70 15.57
C LEU A 155 20.48 -0.82 16.51
N PRO A 156 20.66 -0.64 17.82
CA PRO A 156 19.58 -0.89 18.77
C PRO A 156 18.41 0.11 18.63
N THR A 157 18.68 1.36 18.25
CA THR A 157 17.67 2.42 18.17
C THR A 157 17.92 3.38 17.02
N LEU A 158 16.87 4.08 16.57
CA LEU A 158 16.99 5.18 15.62
C LEU A 158 17.97 6.26 16.13
N ARG A 159 17.96 6.54 17.44
CA ARG A 159 18.93 7.46 18.07
C ARG A 159 20.37 7.03 17.79
N ALA A 160 20.71 5.76 18.02
CA ALA A 160 22.06 5.25 17.78
C ALA A 160 22.46 5.36 16.31
N ALA A 161 21.51 5.15 15.39
CA ALA A 161 21.74 5.35 13.96
C ALA A 161 22.00 6.83 13.60
N LEU A 162 21.24 7.75 14.19
CA LEU A 162 21.41 9.19 13.98
C LEU A 162 22.69 9.74 14.62
N GLU A 163 23.16 9.17 15.73
CA GLU A 163 24.42 9.56 16.36
C GLU A 163 25.64 9.14 15.53
N ARG A 164 25.54 8.05 14.76
CA ARG A 164 26.62 7.53 13.92
C ARG A 164 26.83 8.31 12.61
N ILE A 165 25.86 9.12 12.21
CA ILE A 165 25.92 9.95 10.99
C ILE A 165 26.36 11.39 11.25
N ARG A 166 26.50 11.78 12.53
CA ARG A 166 27.02 13.09 12.94
C ARG A 166 28.52 13.18 12.76
#